data_AF-A0A0E4BKC0-F1
#
_entry.id   AF-A0A0E4BKC0-F1
#
_cell.length_a   1.000
_cell.length_b   1.000
_cell.length_c   1.000
_cell.angle_alpha   90.00
_cell.angle_beta   90.00
_cell.angle_gamma   90.00
#
_symmetry.space_group_name_H-M   'P 1'
#
loop_
_entity.id
_entity.type
_entity.pdbx_description
1 polymer ?
#
loop_
_entity_poly.entity_id
_entity_poly.type
_entity_poly.pdbx_seq_one_letter_code
_entity_poly.pdbx_strand_id
1 'polypeptide(L)'
;MVIVLDSEEDPSTAMSALASVCQRVREDFGVIIKIEAEADTIAPAGDMGYPAGAKFAKKSYFVASIDYPAEHRAGIADQAKTGTFVYLKSGMIKQLSFSTKGYKAKYPDFPNQSTVDQFFDSAQFEAYRDLGWSSVEMMASAFGLDAAATADDFVRRLTGAPPFAAPAPSAPAG
;
A
#
# COMPACT_ATOMS: atom_id res chain seq x y z
N MET A 1 2.94 10.72 -8.49
CA MET A 1 2.96 9.68 -7.44
C MET A 1 1.58 9.63 -6.79
N VAL A 2 1.10 8.43 -6.47
CA VAL A 2 -0.12 8.19 -5.70
C VAL A 2 0.24 7.28 -4.53
N ILE A 3 -0.16 7.67 -3.31
CA ILE A 3 -0.02 6.85 -2.10
C ILE A 3 -1.42 6.51 -1.63
N VAL A 4 -1.68 5.22 -1.40
CA VAL A 4 -2.96 4.71 -0.91
C VAL A 4 -2.71 4.02 0.42
N LEU A 5 -3.48 4.43 1.42
CA LEU A 5 -3.54 3.76 2.72
C LEU A 5 -4.89 3.04 2.78
N ASP A 6 -4.86 1.73 2.77
CA ASP A 6 -6.03 0.86 2.85
C ASP A 6 -6.17 0.28 4.26
N SER A 7 -7.33 0.55 4.86
CA SER A 7 -7.75 0.03 6.16
C SER A 7 -9.17 -0.55 6.09
N GLU A 8 -9.58 -1.01 4.91
CA GLU A 8 -10.83 -1.74 4.69
C GLU A 8 -10.86 -3.04 5.50
N GLU A 9 -12.05 -3.39 6.01
CA GLU A 9 -12.34 -4.72 6.54
C GLU A 9 -12.21 -5.77 5.44
N ASP A 10 -11.12 -6.53 5.45
CA ASP A 10 -10.79 -7.48 4.40
C ASP A 10 -10.18 -8.77 4.96
N PRO A 11 -10.99 -9.65 5.57
CA PRO A 11 -10.52 -10.89 6.20
C PRO A 11 -9.83 -11.84 5.21
N SER A 12 -10.20 -11.78 3.92
CA SER A 12 -9.62 -12.60 2.86
C SER A 12 -8.40 -11.99 2.17
N THR A 13 -8.05 -10.73 2.47
CA THR A 13 -7.06 -9.97 1.67
C THR A 13 -7.44 -9.95 0.18
N ALA A 14 -8.73 -9.81 -0.12
CA ALA A 14 -9.27 -9.76 -1.47
C ALA A 14 -8.94 -8.44 -2.18
N MET A 15 -8.68 -7.37 -1.41
CA MET A 15 -8.34 -6.03 -1.93
C MET A 15 -9.36 -5.55 -2.96
N SER A 16 -10.65 -5.76 -2.66
CA SER A 16 -11.74 -5.58 -3.63
C SER A 16 -11.90 -4.13 -4.08
N ALA A 17 -11.70 -3.17 -3.16
CA ALA A 17 -11.69 -1.75 -3.48
C ALA A 17 -10.54 -1.40 -4.44
N LEU A 18 -9.34 -1.92 -4.21
CA LEU A 18 -8.19 -1.71 -5.10
C LEU A 18 -8.41 -2.31 -6.50
N ALA A 19 -8.96 -3.53 -6.57
CA ALA A 19 -9.29 -4.16 -7.85
C ALA A 19 -10.33 -3.34 -8.64
N SER A 20 -11.38 -2.86 -7.95
CA SER A 20 -12.41 -1.97 -8.51
C SER A 20 -11.81 -0.65 -9.02
N VAL A 21 -10.90 -0.03 -8.25
CA VAL A 21 -10.19 1.19 -8.68
C VAL A 21 -9.38 0.92 -9.95
N CYS A 22 -8.59 -0.16 -10.00
CA CYS A 22 -7.76 -0.49 -11.17
C CYS A 22 -8.61 -0.71 -12.42
N GLN A 23 -9.78 -1.34 -12.30
CA GLN A 23 -10.69 -1.53 -13.42
C GLN A 23 -11.27 -0.18 -13.90
N ARG A 24 -11.83 0.62 -12.99
CA ARG A 24 -12.47 1.89 -13.31
C ARG A 24 -11.51 2.88 -13.96
N VAL A 25 -10.30 3.05 -13.40
CA VAL A 25 -9.33 4.00 -13.97
C VAL A 25 -8.82 3.58 -15.35
N ARG A 26 -8.79 2.27 -15.62
CA ARG A 26 -8.46 1.74 -16.94
C ARG A 26 -9.58 2.00 -17.94
N GLU A 27 -10.84 1.75 -17.55
CA GLU A 27 -12.00 1.94 -18.41
C GLU A 27 -12.26 3.42 -18.72
N ASP A 28 -12.19 4.28 -17.71
CA ASP A 28 -12.54 5.70 -17.84
C ASP A 28 -11.40 6.53 -18.45
N PHE A 29 -10.14 6.18 -18.18
CA PHE A 29 -8.98 7.02 -18.51
C PHE A 29 -7.86 6.30 -19.27
N GLY A 30 -7.96 4.99 -19.53
CA GLY A 30 -6.87 4.21 -20.14
C GLY A 30 -5.62 4.11 -19.27
N VAL A 31 -5.71 4.44 -17.97
CA VAL A 31 -4.60 4.40 -17.02
C VAL A 31 -4.43 2.98 -16.48
N ILE A 32 -3.20 2.46 -16.46
CA ILE A 32 -2.90 1.09 -16.00
C ILE A 32 -2.03 1.14 -14.76
N ILE A 33 -2.45 0.48 -13.68
CA ILE A 33 -1.62 0.28 -12.48
C ILE A 33 -1.09 -1.16 -12.50
N LYS A 34 0.23 -1.32 -12.61
CA LYS A 34 0.91 -2.62 -12.74
C LYS A 34 1.20 -3.25 -11.37
N ILE A 35 0.20 -3.93 -10.82
CA ILE A 35 0.23 -4.48 -9.46
C ILE A 35 0.67 -5.95 -9.45
N GLU A 36 0.24 -6.75 -10.42
CA GLU A 36 0.49 -8.19 -10.59
C GLU A 36 1.14 -8.91 -9.36
N ALA A 37 2.43 -9.24 -9.43
CA ALA A 37 3.15 -10.01 -8.40
C ALA A 37 3.37 -9.24 -7.08
N GLU A 38 3.18 -7.92 -7.07
CA GLU A 38 3.39 -7.08 -5.89
C GLU A 38 2.30 -7.31 -4.83
N ALA A 39 1.08 -7.65 -5.25
CA ALA A 39 -0.03 -7.98 -4.35
C ALA A 39 0.26 -9.19 -3.46
N ASP A 40 0.94 -10.21 -3.99
CA ASP A 40 1.30 -11.42 -3.24
C ASP A 40 2.27 -11.13 -2.08
N THR A 41 3.02 -10.02 -2.15
CA THR A 41 4.04 -9.68 -1.14
C THR A 41 3.45 -9.21 0.18
N ILE A 42 2.20 -8.73 0.16
CA ILE A 42 1.47 -8.26 1.33
C ILE A 42 0.39 -9.23 1.81
N ALA A 43 0.19 -10.35 1.09
CA ALA A 43 -0.73 -11.39 1.50
C ALA A 43 -0.23 -12.09 2.79
N PRO A 44 -1.06 -12.25 3.83
CA PRO A 44 -0.69 -12.98 5.03
C PRO A 44 -0.38 -14.46 4.73
N ALA A 45 0.84 -14.89 5.04
CA ALA A 45 1.31 -16.24 4.74
C ALA A 45 1.99 -16.89 5.96
N GLY A 46 1.62 -18.15 6.23
CA GLY A 46 2.21 -18.99 7.27
C GLY A 46 1.72 -18.72 8.70
N ASP A 47 1.84 -19.73 9.56
CA ASP A 47 1.56 -19.64 11.00
C ASP A 47 2.85 -19.33 11.78
N MET A 48 2.78 -18.45 12.77
CA MET A 48 3.97 -17.90 13.44
C MET A 48 4.00 -18.07 14.96
N GLY A 49 3.55 -19.22 15.46
CA GLY A 49 3.63 -19.55 16.86
C GLY A 49 2.62 -18.77 17.72
N TYR A 50 2.84 -17.45 17.91
CA TYR A 50 1.97 -16.60 18.73
C TYR A 50 1.42 -15.36 18.00
N PRO A 51 0.09 -15.14 18.03
CA PRO A 51 -0.92 -16.08 18.53
C PRO A 51 -1.06 -17.28 17.58
N ALA A 52 -1.44 -18.43 18.14
CA ALA A 52 -1.59 -19.66 17.37
C ALA A 52 -2.66 -19.49 16.29
N GLY A 53 -2.37 -19.96 15.07
CA GLY A 53 -3.27 -19.86 13.92
C GLY A 53 -3.39 -18.46 13.30
N ALA A 54 -2.67 -17.45 13.81
CA ALA A 54 -2.60 -16.16 13.14
C ALA A 54 -1.57 -16.18 12.00
N LYS A 55 -2.02 -15.68 10.84
CA LYS A 55 -1.19 -15.44 9.67
C LYS A 55 -0.60 -14.04 9.71
N PHE A 56 0.60 -13.91 9.16
CA PHE A 56 1.31 -12.64 9.11
C PHE A 56 1.77 -12.33 7.69
N ALA A 57 1.58 -11.10 7.25
CA ALA A 57 2.18 -10.59 6.03
C ALA A 57 3.68 -10.36 6.25
N LYS A 58 4.48 -10.57 5.21
CA LYS A 58 5.91 -10.23 5.22
C LYS A 58 6.13 -8.72 5.16
N LYS A 59 5.25 -8.02 4.44
CA LYS A 59 5.25 -6.57 4.25
C LYS A 59 3.84 -6.01 4.49
N SER A 60 3.76 -4.75 4.92
CA SER A 60 2.52 -3.97 5.01
C SER A 60 2.21 -3.17 3.74
N TYR A 61 3.11 -3.18 2.76
CA TYR A 61 3.00 -2.32 1.58
C TYR A 61 3.66 -2.95 0.36
N PHE A 62 3.29 -2.44 -0.82
CA PHE A 62 4.00 -2.68 -2.07
C PHE A 62 4.11 -1.41 -2.92
N VAL A 63 4.96 -1.44 -3.94
CA VAL A 63 5.12 -0.35 -4.91
C VAL A 63 4.90 -0.89 -6.31
N ALA A 64 4.11 -0.17 -7.09
CA ALA A 64 3.75 -0.47 -8.47
C ALA A 64 3.99 0.76 -9.36
N SER A 65 4.04 0.54 -10.68
CA SER A 65 4.08 1.64 -11.66
C SER A 65 2.68 1.94 -12.19
N ILE A 66 2.47 3.21 -12.57
CA ILE A 66 1.25 3.70 -13.21
C ILE A 66 1.61 4.14 -14.62
N ASP A 67 0.95 3.59 -15.63
CA ASP A 67 1.08 4.07 -17.01
C ASP A 67 -0.07 5.03 -17.32
N TYR A 68 0.26 6.27 -17.63
CA TYR A 68 -0.66 7.28 -18.14
C TYR A 68 -0.52 7.37 -19.67
N PRO A 69 -1.61 7.21 -20.44
CA PRO A 69 -1.55 7.30 -21.89
C PRO A 69 -1.20 8.73 -22.33
N ALA A 70 -0.70 8.86 -23.55
CA ALA A 70 -0.54 10.16 -24.19
C ALA A 70 -1.92 10.82 -24.39
N GLU A 71 -2.07 12.08 -23.97
CA GLU A 71 -3.30 12.84 -24.16
C GLU A 71 -3.13 13.88 -25.28
N HIS A 72 -4.14 13.99 -26.14
CA HIS A 72 -4.29 15.13 -27.04
C HIS A 72 -5.32 16.09 -26.46
N ARG A 73 -4.87 17.00 -25.57
CA ARG A 73 -5.71 18.10 -25.07
C ARG A 73 -5.33 19.41 -25.75
N ALA A 74 -6.33 20.09 -26.31
CA ALA A 74 -6.25 21.46 -26.82
C ALA A 74 -5.02 21.78 -27.70
N GLY A 75 -4.65 20.86 -28.61
CA GLY A 75 -3.55 21.09 -29.56
C GLY A 75 -2.14 20.97 -28.98
N ILE A 76 -2.00 20.55 -27.71
CA ILE A 76 -0.73 20.19 -27.10
C ILE A 76 -0.66 18.67 -27.06
N ALA A 77 0.33 18.09 -27.76
CA ALA A 77 0.62 16.67 -27.63
C ALA A 77 1.31 16.44 -26.27
N ASP A 78 0.61 15.82 -25.33
CA ASP A 78 1.21 15.38 -24.08
C ASP A 78 1.70 13.94 -24.24
N GLN A 79 2.96 13.70 -23.93
CA GLN A 79 3.56 12.38 -24.06
C GLN A 79 3.01 11.44 -22.97
N ALA A 80 3.07 10.13 -23.24
CA ALA A 80 2.78 9.14 -22.21
C ALA A 80 3.73 9.33 -21.01
N LYS A 81 3.21 9.12 -19.80
CA LYS A 81 3.94 9.33 -18.54
C LYS A 81 3.88 8.07 -17.68
N THR A 82 4.94 7.86 -16.90
CA THR A 82 4.97 6.82 -15.88
C THR A 82 4.92 7.47 -14.51
N GLY A 83 3.96 7.05 -13.68
CA GLY A 83 3.89 7.39 -12.27
C GLY A 83 4.23 6.21 -11.38
N THR A 84 4.19 6.47 -10.08
CA THR A 84 4.42 5.47 -9.05
C THR A 84 3.23 5.39 -8.12
N PHE A 85 2.83 4.16 -7.80
CA PHE A 85 1.74 3.79 -6.93
C PHE A 85 2.31 3.10 -5.70
N VAL A 86 2.05 3.64 -4.51
CA VAL A 86 2.42 3.02 -3.24
C VAL A 86 1.15 2.60 -2.55
N TYR A 87 1.01 1.31 -2.25
CA TYR A 87 -0.15 0.78 -1.56
C TYR A 87 0.28 0.23 -0.22
N LEU A 88 -0.29 0.75 0.87
CA LEU A 88 -0.13 0.23 2.20
C LEU A 88 -1.45 -0.39 2.65
N LYS A 89 -1.41 -1.65 3.08
CA LYS A 89 -2.55 -2.34 3.67
C LYS A 89 -2.26 -2.66 5.12
N SER A 90 -3.15 -2.23 6.01
CA SER A 90 -3.08 -2.62 7.42
C SER A 90 -3.32 -4.12 7.55
N GLY A 91 -2.40 -4.82 8.20
CA GLY A 91 -2.46 -6.27 8.35
C GLY A 91 -1.54 -6.76 9.46
N MET A 92 -1.74 -7.99 9.91
CA MET A 92 -0.85 -8.61 10.90
C MET A 92 0.58 -8.70 10.32
N ILE A 93 1.54 -8.00 10.93
CA ILE A 93 2.97 -8.05 10.60
C ILE A 93 3.80 -8.45 11.82
N LYS A 94 5.03 -8.95 11.60
CA LYS A 94 5.88 -9.46 12.69
C LYS A 94 6.26 -8.40 13.71
N GLN A 95 6.33 -7.15 13.27
CA GLN A 95 6.82 -5.99 14.00
C GLN A 95 5.84 -5.50 15.06
N LEU A 96 4.58 -5.95 15.01
CA LEU A 96 3.57 -5.60 16.02
C LEU A 96 4.02 -5.99 17.43
N SER A 97 3.66 -5.15 18.40
CA SER A 97 3.98 -5.36 19.80
C SER A 97 3.36 -6.65 20.34
N PHE A 98 3.89 -7.14 21.47
CA PHE A 98 3.32 -8.29 22.16
C PHE A 98 1.86 -8.05 22.57
N SER A 99 1.55 -6.84 23.06
CA SER A 99 0.18 -6.47 23.47
C SER A 99 -0.80 -6.52 22.29
N THR A 100 -0.43 -6.00 21.12
CA THR A 100 -1.26 -6.07 19.91
C THR A 100 -1.45 -7.50 19.41
N LYS A 101 -0.40 -8.33 19.48
CA LYS A 101 -0.52 -9.78 19.21
C LYS A 101 -1.43 -10.47 20.22
N GLY A 102 -1.39 -10.08 21.49
CA GLY A 102 -2.32 -10.54 22.52
C GLY A 102 -3.76 -10.10 22.25
N TYR A 103 -3.95 -8.89 21.72
CA TYR A 103 -5.26 -8.42 21.27
C TYR A 103 -5.80 -9.32 20.14
N LYS A 104 -4.99 -9.61 19.10
CA LYS A 104 -5.36 -10.60 18.06
C LYS A 104 -5.72 -11.97 18.64
N ALA A 105 -5.01 -12.42 19.67
CA ALA A 105 -5.29 -13.70 20.33
C ALA A 105 -6.69 -13.73 20.98
N LYS A 106 -7.12 -12.59 21.55
CA LYS A 106 -8.43 -12.43 22.18
C LYS A 106 -9.55 -12.12 21.18
N TYR A 107 -9.22 -11.43 20.09
CA TYR A 107 -10.16 -10.99 19.05
C TYR A 107 -9.69 -11.49 17.67
N PRO A 108 -10.09 -12.71 17.26
CA PRO A 108 -9.62 -13.33 16.02
C PRO A 108 -9.94 -12.54 14.75
N ASP A 109 -10.92 -11.65 14.77
CA ASP A 109 -11.29 -10.84 13.60
C ASP A 109 -10.33 -9.66 13.37
N PHE A 110 -9.60 -9.20 14.40
CA PHE A 110 -8.58 -8.15 14.24
C PHE A 110 -7.55 -8.52 13.17
N PRO A 111 -7.10 -7.61 12.29
CA PRO A 111 -7.45 -6.18 12.21
C PRO A 111 -8.70 -5.87 11.37
N ASN A 112 -9.47 -6.88 10.96
CA ASN A 112 -10.68 -6.77 10.16
C ASN A 112 -11.94 -6.83 11.05
N GLN A 113 -11.91 -6.17 12.21
CA GLN A 113 -13.13 -6.04 13.01
C GLN A 113 -14.10 -5.10 12.31
N SER A 114 -15.40 -5.40 12.43
CA SER A 114 -16.44 -4.56 11.84
C SER A 114 -16.34 -3.11 12.31
N THR A 115 -16.40 -2.20 11.35
CA THR A 115 -16.35 -0.74 11.59
C THR A 115 -17.71 -0.14 11.98
N VAL A 116 -18.75 -0.97 12.10
CA VAL A 116 -20.11 -0.53 12.47
C VAL A 116 -20.16 -0.06 13.93
N ASP A 117 -19.34 -0.65 14.81
CA ASP A 117 -19.20 -0.21 16.20
C ASP A 117 -17.99 0.72 16.34
N GLN A 118 -18.26 2.02 16.46
CA GLN A 118 -17.24 3.07 16.55
C GLN A 118 -16.84 3.41 18.01
N PHE A 119 -17.30 2.61 18.99
CA PHE A 119 -16.91 2.75 20.38
C PHE A 119 -15.70 1.87 20.69
N PHE A 120 -14.52 2.42 20.48
CA PHE A 120 -13.27 1.74 20.80
C PHE A 120 -13.06 1.66 22.31
N ASP A 121 -12.82 0.46 22.83
CA ASP A 121 -12.17 0.31 24.13
C ASP A 121 -10.67 0.67 24.03
N SER A 122 -10.03 0.95 25.17
CA SER A 122 -8.63 1.38 25.17
C SER A 122 -7.69 0.33 24.56
N ALA A 123 -8.00 -0.97 24.68
CA ALA A 123 -7.16 -2.03 24.14
C ALA A 123 -7.28 -2.11 22.61
N GLN A 124 -8.49 -1.95 22.08
CA GLN A 124 -8.74 -1.90 20.65
C GLN A 124 -8.09 -0.66 20.02
N PHE A 125 -8.25 0.52 20.65
CA PHE A 125 -7.61 1.75 20.18
C PHE A 125 -6.09 1.59 20.09
N GLU A 126 -5.45 1.10 21.17
CA GLU A 126 -4.00 0.90 21.19
C GLU A 126 -3.53 -0.15 20.17
N ALA A 127 -4.30 -1.23 19.97
CA ALA A 127 -3.99 -2.24 18.98
C ALA A 127 -4.02 -1.68 17.54
N TYR A 128 -5.02 -0.86 17.19
CA TYR A 128 -5.08 -0.20 15.89
C TYR A 128 -4.03 0.92 15.74
N ARG A 129 -3.71 1.64 16.81
CA ARG A 129 -2.63 2.63 16.82
C ARG A 129 -1.28 1.98 16.53
N ASP A 130 -0.96 0.88 17.21
CA ASP A 130 0.27 0.12 16.99
C ASP A 130 0.30 -0.52 15.59
N LEU A 131 -0.83 -1.03 15.10
CA LEU A 131 -0.98 -1.56 13.75
C LEU A 131 -0.64 -0.52 12.68
N GLY A 132 -1.27 0.65 12.74
CA GLY A 132 -1.04 1.75 11.81
C GLY A 132 0.41 2.24 11.88
N TRP A 133 0.92 2.49 13.09
CA TRP A 133 2.29 2.93 13.30
C TRP A 133 3.30 1.94 12.73
N SER A 134 3.22 0.66 13.12
CA SER A 134 4.15 -0.38 12.66
C SER A 134 4.09 -0.60 11.15
N SER A 135 2.90 -0.45 10.54
CA SER A 135 2.74 -0.59 9.08
C SER A 135 3.45 0.52 8.33
N VAL A 136 3.31 1.76 8.79
CA VAL A 136 3.98 2.93 8.18
C VAL A 136 5.47 2.91 8.47
N GLU A 137 5.88 2.58 9.70
CA GLU A 137 7.29 2.50 10.10
C GLU A 137 8.06 1.48 9.26
N MET A 138 7.46 0.32 8.97
CA MET A 138 8.04 -0.68 8.05
C MET A 138 8.29 -0.09 6.66
N MET A 139 7.30 0.63 6.12
CA MET A 139 7.42 1.27 4.81
C MET A 139 8.50 2.37 4.83
N ALA A 140 8.43 3.27 5.81
CA ALA A 140 9.37 4.38 5.98
C ALA A 140 10.81 3.87 6.10
N SER A 141 11.05 2.89 6.97
CA SER A 141 12.36 2.25 7.16
C SER A 141 12.88 1.63 5.85
N ALA A 142 12.03 0.99 5.06
CA ALA A 142 12.45 0.37 3.80
C ALA A 142 12.86 1.39 2.72
N PHE A 143 12.36 2.63 2.81
CA PHE A 143 12.79 3.76 1.98
C PHE A 143 13.82 4.66 2.69
N GLY A 144 14.32 4.23 3.85
CA GLY A 144 15.27 4.96 4.68
C GLY A 144 14.77 6.31 5.19
N LEU A 145 13.46 6.54 5.19
CA LEU A 145 12.87 7.81 5.62
C LEU A 145 13.04 7.98 7.13
N ASP A 146 13.51 9.15 7.52
CA ASP A 146 13.59 9.58 8.90
C ASP A 146 12.71 10.83 9.11
N ALA A 147 12.68 11.35 10.33
CA ALA A 147 11.90 12.55 10.65
C ALA A 147 12.36 13.82 9.91
N ALA A 148 13.55 13.81 9.30
CA ALA A 148 14.07 14.92 8.52
C ALA A 148 13.79 14.76 7.01
N ALA A 149 13.33 13.59 6.57
CA ALA A 149 13.04 13.32 5.18
C ALA A 149 11.89 14.20 4.67
N THR A 150 12.11 14.84 3.52
CA THR A 150 11.09 15.62 2.84
C THR A 150 10.24 14.75 1.92
N ALA A 151 9.11 15.28 1.44
CA ALA A 151 8.34 14.63 0.38
C ALA A 151 9.17 14.37 -0.88
N ASP A 152 10.11 15.27 -1.21
CA ASP A 152 11.00 15.11 -2.36
C ASP A 152 12.04 14.00 -2.14
N ASP A 153 12.57 13.86 -0.92
CA ASP A 153 13.43 12.73 -0.57
C ASP A 153 12.67 11.41 -0.68
N PHE A 154 11.41 11.39 -0.24
CA PHE A 154 10.56 10.21 -0.39
C PHE A 154 10.37 9.84 -1.85
N VAL A 155 9.98 10.79 -2.70
CA VAL A 155 9.80 10.53 -4.14
C VAL A 155 11.11 10.07 -4.78
N ARG A 156 12.24 10.72 -4.46
CA ARG A 156 13.55 10.37 -5.03
C ARG A 156 13.98 8.96 -4.66
N ARG A 157 13.81 8.56 -3.39
CA ARG A 157 14.23 7.24 -2.89
C ARG A 157 13.31 6.13 -3.37
N LEU A 158 12.03 6.42 -3.54
CA LEU A 158 11.03 5.45 -3.95
C LEU A 158 11.01 5.20 -5.47
N THR A 159 11.32 6.22 -6.27
CA THR A 159 11.27 6.12 -7.74
C THR A 159 12.64 6.03 -8.41
N GLY A 160 13.72 6.36 -7.68
CA GLY A 160 15.06 6.56 -8.25
C GLY A 160 15.16 7.80 -9.14
N ALA A 161 14.09 8.59 -9.26
CA ALA A 161 13.95 9.72 -10.17
C ALA A 161 13.50 10.99 -9.41
N PRO A 162 13.85 12.20 -9.88
CA PRO A 162 13.23 13.41 -9.37
C PRO A 162 11.70 13.39 -9.63
N PRO A 163 10.89 14.09 -8.82
CA PRO A 163 9.42 14.03 -8.85
C PRO A 163 8.74 14.33 -10.20
N PHE A 164 9.51 14.80 -11.20
CA PHE A 164 9.07 15.09 -12.56
C PHE A 164 10.10 14.68 -13.62
N ALA A 165 10.69 13.48 -13.52
CA ALA A 165 11.55 12.98 -14.60
C ALA A 165 10.74 12.81 -15.90
N ALA A 166 11.18 13.49 -16.95
CA ALA A 166 10.63 13.35 -18.29
C ALA A 166 10.76 11.88 -18.76
N PRO A 167 9.80 11.36 -19.55
CA PRO A 167 9.84 9.99 -20.02
C PRO A 167 11.14 9.72 -20.81
N ALA A 168 11.69 8.53 -20.65
CA ALA A 168 12.83 8.09 -21.44
C ALA A 168 12.51 8.17 -22.95
N PRO A 169 13.43 8.64 -23.80
CA PRO A 169 13.17 8.75 -25.22
C PRO A 169 12.81 7.38 -25.80
N SER A 170 11.67 7.31 -26.50
CA SER A 170 11.24 6.12 -27.22
C SER A 170 12.31 5.70 -28.24
N ALA A 171 12.68 4.42 -28.22
CA ALA A 171 13.63 3.85 -29.16
C ALA A 171 13.19 4.11 -30.62
N PRO A 172 14.13 4.38 -31.55
CA PRO A 172 13.78 4.69 -32.93
C PRO A 172 13.09 3.48 -33.56
N ALA A 173 11.94 3.72 -34.21
CA ALA A 173 11.31 2.75 -35.08
C ALA A 173 12.26 2.47 -36.26
N GLY A 174 12.67 1.22 -36.40
CA GLY A 174 13.46 0.72 -37.53
C GLY A 174 12.63 0.50 -38.79
#